data_AF-A0A0L6VEZ3-F1
#
_entry.id   AF-A0A0L6VEZ3-F1
#
_cell.length_a   1.000
_cell.length_b   1.000
_cell.length_c   1.000
_cell.angle_alpha   90.00
_cell.angle_beta   90.00
_cell.angle_gamma   90.00
#
_symmetry.space_group_name_H-M   'P 1'
#
loop_
_entity.id
_entity.type
_entity.pdbx_description
1 polymer ?
#
loop_
_entity_poly.entity_id
_entity_poly.type
_entity_poly.pdbx_seq_one_letter_code
_entity_poly.pdbx_strand_id
1 'polypeptide(L)'
;MSALSNGEQENLWLSFLIEELWKIKLPPTLFHIDNKGLLEKLKIFGSNSKTKHFDIKIKNLHEKFKNKDIDVKLISSMDMIADSLTKAAPYSSIKHLQAKCLSVFLADFFLDKRPQHSAPLHFPHN
;
A
#
# COMPACT_ATOMS: atom_id res chain seq x y z
N MET A 1 10.79 5.26 -15.45
CA MET A 1 9.62 4.39 -15.23
C MET A 1 8.87 4.94 -14.02
N SER A 2 7.53 5.04 -14.04
CA SER A 2 6.76 5.56 -12.91
C SER A 2 6.57 4.48 -11.83
N ALA A 3 6.75 4.82 -10.56
CA ALA A 3 6.54 3.91 -9.43
C ALA A 3 5.13 3.30 -9.43
N LEU A 4 4.12 4.09 -9.79
CA LEU A 4 2.73 3.62 -9.91
C LEU A 4 2.57 2.49 -10.94
N SER A 5 3.24 2.57 -12.09
CA SER A 5 3.10 1.53 -13.12
C SER A 5 3.69 0.20 -12.67
N ASN A 6 4.79 0.22 -11.91
CA ASN A 6 5.39 -0.99 -11.38
C ASN A 6 4.52 -1.56 -10.25
N GLY A 7 4.07 -0.72 -9.32
CA GLY A 7 3.18 -1.14 -8.23
C GLY A 7 1.84 -1.69 -8.73
N GLU A 8 1.29 -1.13 -9.82
CA GLU A 8 0.08 -1.66 -10.45
C GLU A 8 0.31 -3.05 -11.04
N GLN A 9 1.44 -3.28 -11.72
CA GLN A 9 1.79 -4.57 -12.28
C GLN A 9 1.96 -5.64 -11.19
N GLU A 10 2.66 -5.32 -10.10
CA GLU A 10 2.82 -6.22 -8.96
C GLU A 10 1.48 -6.52 -8.27
N ASN A 11 0.64 -5.50 -8.09
CA ASN A 11 -0.70 -5.64 -7.53
C ASN A 11 -1.59 -6.54 -8.39
N LEU A 12 -1.46 -6.48 -9.72
CA LEU A 12 -2.18 -7.36 -10.63
C LEU A 12 -1.78 -8.83 -10.40
N TRP A 13 -0.48 -9.11 -10.28
CA TRP A 13 0.01 -10.47 -9.99
C TRP A 13 -0.45 -10.96 -8.61
N LEU A 14 -0.38 -10.12 -7.59
CA LEU A 14 -0.85 -10.46 -6.24
C LEU A 14 -2.36 -10.71 -6.22
N SER A 15 -3.14 -9.87 -6.91
CA SER A 15 -4.58 -10.05 -7.03
C SER A 15 -4.90 -11.40 -7.67
N PHE A 16 -4.29 -11.72 -8.80
CA PHE A 16 -4.49 -13.01 -9.47
C PHE A 16 -4.18 -14.19 -8.55
N LEU A 17 -3.05 -14.14 -7.84
CA LEU A 17 -2.67 -15.20 -6.91
C LEU A 17 -3.70 -15.36 -5.78
N ILE A 18 -4.17 -14.26 -5.20
CA ILE A 18 -5.14 -14.29 -4.10
C ILE A 18 -6.50 -14.83 -4.59
N GLU A 19 -6.98 -14.34 -5.74
CA GLU A 19 -8.23 -14.82 -6.32
C GLU A 19 -8.15 -16.31 -6.69
N GLU A 20 -7.00 -16.79 -7.17
CA GLU A 20 -6.80 -18.19 -7.49
C GLU A 20 -6.78 -19.09 -6.25
N LEU A 21 -6.07 -18.69 -5.19
CA LEU A 21 -5.91 -19.47 -3.97
C LEU A 21 -7.20 -19.52 -3.14
N TRP A 22 -7.88 -18.39 -2.99
CA TRP A 22 -9.05 -18.26 -2.10
C TRP A 22 -10.39 -18.27 -2.84
N LYS A 23 -10.41 -18.31 -4.17
CA LYS A 23 -11.63 -18.29 -5.01
C LYS A 23 -12.56 -17.11 -4.70
N ILE A 24 -11.97 -15.98 -4.29
CA ILE A 24 -12.65 -14.71 -4.07
C ILE A 24 -12.39 -13.79 -5.25
N LYS A 25 -13.20 -12.74 -5.39
CA LYS A 25 -12.93 -11.63 -6.31
C LYS A 25 -12.55 -10.41 -5.49
N LEU A 26 -11.42 -9.79 -5.80
CA LEU A 26 -10.95 -8.60 -5.11
C LEU A 26 -11.57 -7.34 -5.75
N PRO A 27 -11.90 -6.32 -4.94
CA PRO A 27 -12.26 -5.01 -5.48
C PRO A 27 -11.03 -4.34 -6.12
N PRO A 28 -11.25 -3.36 -7.02
CA PRO A 28 -10.18 -2.52 -7.54
C PRO A 28 -9.31 -1.94 -6.43
N THR A 29 -7.99 -2.00 -6.62
CA THR A 29 -7.05 -1.50 -5.62
C THR A 29 -6.97 0.03 -5.68
N LEU A 30 -7.06 0.67 -4.52
CA LEU A 30 -6.85 2.09 -4.37
C LEU A 30 -5.35 2.42 -4.26
N PHE A 31 -4.80 3.09 -5.27
CA PHE A 31 -3.45 3.60 -5.27
C PHE A 31 -3.41 5.05 -4.75
N HIS A 32 -2.52 5.30 -3.80
CA HIS A 32 -2.22 6.65 -3.35
C HIS A 32 -1.08 7.25 -4.18
N ILE A 33 -1.26 8.50 -4.62
CA ILE A 33 -0.24 9.28 -5.33
C ILE A 33 -0.12 10.66 -4.70
N ASP A 34 1.05 11.27 -4.77
CA ASP A 34 1.28 12.67 -4.34
C ASP A 34 1.53 13.62 -5.54
N ASN A 35 1.69 13.05 -6.74
CA ASN A 35 1.92 13.81 -7.96
C ASN A 35 0.60 14.20 -8.65
N LYS A 36 0.18 15.46 -8.47
CA LYS A 36 -1.02 16.00 -9.13
C LYS A 36 -0.94 15.94 -10.66
N GLY A 37 0.23 16.19 -11.25
CA GLY A 37 0.42 16.13 -12.71
C GLY A 37 0.20 14.73 -13.28
N LEU A 38 0.51 13.69 -12.50
CA LEU A 38 0.19 12.30 -12.86
C LEU A 38 -1.32 12.05 -12.83
N LEU A 39 -2.03 12.54 -11.80
CA LEU A 39 -3.49 12.40 -11.72
C LEU A 39 -4.18 13.04 -12.93
N GLU A 40 -3.76 14.25 -13.30
CA GLU A 40 -4.33 14.94 -14.47
C GLU A 40 -4.09 14.17 -15.77
N LYS A 41 -2.90 13.57 -15.94
CA LYS A 41 -2.61 12.68 -17.08
C LYS A 41 -3.49 11.43 -17.10
N LEU A 42 -3.85 10.88 -15.94
CA LEU A 42 -4.75 9.73 -15.83
C LEU A 42 -6.22 10.09 -16.06
N LYS A 43 -6.60 11.36 -15.90
CA LYS A 43 -7.97 11.84 -16.20
C LYS A 43 -8.14 12.28 -17.65
N ILE A 44 -7.14 12.95 -18.21
CA ILE A 44 -7.20 13.63 -19.51
C ILE A 44 -6.03 13.16 -20.38
N PHE A 45 -6.01 11.87 -20.73
CA PHE A 45 -4.99 11.35 -21.63
C PHE A 45 -5.30 11.73 -23.08
N GLY A 46 -4.32 12.30 -23.80
CA GLY A 46 -4.38 12.47 -25.26
C GLY A 46 -4.81 13.83 -25.81
N SER A 47 -4.86 14.91 -25.02
CA SER A 47 -5.19 16.25 -25.53
C SER A 47 -4.11 16.90 -26.40
N ASN A 48 -2.86 16.41 -26.37
CA ASN A 48 -1.73 16.98 -27.12
C ASN A 48 -1.07 15.96 -28.05
N SER A 49 -1.13 16.19 -29.37
CA SER A 49 -0.64 15.29 -30.43
C SER A 49 0.88 15.06 -30.50
N LYS A 50 1.68 15.67 -29.60
CA LYS A 50 3.15 15.73 -29.70
C LYS A 50 3.94 14.73 -28.84
N THR A 51 3.30 13.77 -28.15
CA THR A 51 4.01 12.79 -27.27
C THR A 51 3.78 11.34 -27.69
N LYS A 52 4.12 11.00 -28.94
CA LYS A 52 3.81 9.68 -29.53
C LYS A 52 4.64 8.49 -28.98
N HIS A 53 5.78 8.74 -28.34
CA HIS A 53 6.64 7.69 -27.74
C HIS A 53 6.69 7.70 -26.20
N PHE A 54 6.24 8.77 -25.55
CA PHE A 54 6.34 8.96 -24.10
C PHE A 54 5.12 8.38 -23.38
N ASP A 55 5.08 7.05 -23.25
CA ASP A 55 4.40 6.31 -22.17
C ASP A 55 3.26 5.36 -22.58
N ILE A 56 3.61 4.25 -23.23
CA ILE A 56 2.77 3.03 -23.25
C ILE A 56 2.28 2.68 -21.84
N LYS A 57 3.14 2.87 -20.82
CA LYS A 57 2.81 2.64 -19.41
C LYS A 57 1.72 3.56 -18.87
N ILE A 58 1.78 4.87 -19.17
CA ILE A 58 0.74 5.82 -18.75
C ILE A 58 -0.54 5.59 -19.54
N LYS A 59 -0.46 5.21 -20.83
CA LYS A 59 -1.62 4.79 -21.60
C LYS A 59 -2.33 3.59 -20.95
N ASN A 60 -1.58 2.54 -20.60
CA ASN A 60 -2.12 1.37 -19.88
C ASN A 60 -2.75 1.77 -18.54
N LEU A 61 -2.07 2.61 -17.74
CA LEU A 61 -2.63 3.08 -16.47
C LEU A 61 -3.91 3.90 -16.65
N HIS A 62 -3.94 4.77 -17.67
CA HIS A 62 -5.13 5.55 -18.01
C HIS A 62 -6.30 4.64 -18.41
N GLU A 63 -6.05 3.61 -19.23
CA GLU A 63 -7.08 2.64 -19.62
C GLU A 63 -7.62 1.88 -18.41
N LYS A 64 -6.74 1.38 -17.52
CA LYS A 64 -7.14 0.69 -16.28
C LYS A 64 -7.92 1.60 -15.33
N PHE A 65 -7.49 2.85 -15.16
CA PHE A 65 -8.18 3.83 -14.35
C PHE A 65 -9.57 4.16 -14.94
N LYS A 66 -9.67 4.35 -16.25
CA LYS A 66 -10.94 4.62 -16.95
C LYS A 66 -11.92 3.44 -16.85
N ASN A 67 -11.41 2.22 -16.95
CA ASN A 67 -12.21 1.00 -16.82
C ASN A 67 -12.61 0.68 -15.38
N LYS A 68 -12.09 1.43 -14.39
CA LYS A 68 -12.23 1.17 -12.95
C LYS A 68 -11.62 -0.16 -12.51
N ASP A 69 -10.59 -0.62 -13.22
CA ASP A 69 -9.76 -1.77 -12.80
C ASP A 69 -8.86 -1.38 -11.61
N ILE A 70 -8.52 -0.09 -11.51
CA ILE A 70 -7.82 0.52 -10.39
C ILE A 70 -8.48 1.84 -9.98
N ASP A 71 -8.34 2.20 -8.71
CA ASP A 71 -8.69 3.54 -8.21
C ASP A 71 -7.42 4.31 -7.85
N VAL A 72 -7.48 5.64 -7.96
CA VAL A 72 -6.34 6.51 -7.66
C VAL A 72 -6.79 7.70 -6.82
N LYS A 73 -6.08 7.97 -5.72
CA LYS A 73 -6.32 9.10 -4.82
C LYS A 73 -5.07 9.94 -4.62
N LEU A 74 -5.22 11.26 -4.81
CA LEU A 74 -4.17 12.22 -4.48
C LEU A 74 -4.11 12.42 -2.95
N ILE A 75 -2.91 12.35 -2.40
CA ILE A 75 -2.59 12.61 -0.99
C ILE A 75 -1.45 13.63 -0.90
N SER A 76 -1.19 14.16 0.29
CA SER A 76 -0.03 15.03 0.50
C SER A 76 1.27 14.20 0.45
N SER A 77 2.38 14.81 0.03
CA SER A 77 3.69 14.13 0.06
C SER A 77 4.10 13.73 1.48
N MET A 78 3.62 14.44 2.51
CA MET A 78 3.87 14.07 3.91
C MET A 78 3.15 12.78 4.33
N ASP A 79 2.03 12.46 3.68
CA ASP A 79 1.26 11.24 3.92
C ASP A 79 1.72 10.07 3.03
N MET A 80 2.64 10.32 2.08
CA MET A 80 3.13 9.31 1.13
C MET A 80 4.18 8.41 1.79
N ILE A 81 3.73 7.53 2.69
CA ILE A 81 4.59 6.64 3.49
C ILE A 81 5.60 5.86 2.64
N ALA A 82 5.22 5.47 1.43
CA ALA A 82 6.07 4.74 0.47
C ALA A 82 7.34 5.50 0.07
N ASP A 83 7.37 6.83 0.20
CA ASP A 83 8.59 7.62 -0.02
C ASP A 83 9.69 7.23 0.98
N SER A 84 9.32 6.80 2.19
CA SER A 84 10.27 6.31 3.19
C SER A 84 11.00 5.04 2.75
N LEU A 85 10.42 4.29 1.81
CA LEU A 85 10.95 3.02 1.30
C LEU A 85 11.67 3.18 -0.04
N THR A 86 11.37 4.25 -0.79
CA THR A 86 11.80 4.40 -2.19
C THR A 86 12.77 5.56 -2.41
N LYS A 87 12.93 6.46 -1.42
CA LYS A 87 13.81 7.62 -1.46
C LYS A 87 14.76 7.61 -0.26
N ALA A 88 15.79 8.46 -0.29
CA ALA A 88 16.57 8.76 0.90
C ALA A 88 15.64 9.42 1.94
N ALA A 89 15.37 8.69 3.03
CA ALA A 89 14.34 9.05 3.98
C ALA A 89 14.93 9.74 5.22
N PRO A 90 14.49 10.96 5.59
CA PRO A 90 14.87 11.55 6.87
C PRO A 90 14.30 10.73 8.03
N TYR A 91 14.92 10.86 9.20
CA TYR A 91 14.51 10.13 10.41
C TYR A 91 13.01 10.27 10.73
N SER A 92 12.44 11.46 10.51
CA SER A 92 11.01 11.73 10.69
C SER A 92 10.12 10.86 9.79
N SER A 93 10.52 10.63 8.54
CA SER A 93 9.81 9.77 7.58
C SER A 93 9.85 8.32 8.03
N ILE A 94 11.01 7.84 8.47
CA ILE A 94 11.16 6.47 9.00
C ILE A 94 10.33 6.28 10.27
N LYS A 95 10.31 7.28 11.17
CA LYS A 95 9.44 7.26 12.35
C LYS A 95 7.96 7.24 12.00
N HIS A 96 7.56 7.99 10.97
CA HIS A 96 6.20 7.98 10.46
C HIS A 96 5.81 6.60 9.91
N LEU A 97 6.68 5.99 9.09
CA LEU A 97 6.51 4.61 8.61
C LEU A 97 6.38 3.62 9.78
N GLN A 98 7.26 3.71 10.79
CA GLN A 98 7.22 2.83 11.97
C GLN A 98 5.88 2.95 12.70
N ALA A 99 5.42 4.17 12.98
CA ALA A 99 4.18 4.41 13.70
C ALA A 99 2.95 3.91 12.93
N LYS A 100 2.92 4.09 11.61
CA LYS A 100 1.77 3.75 10.76
C LYS A 100 1.70 2.28 10.37
N CYS A 101 2.83 1.67 10.04
CA CYS A 101 2.84 0.32 9.46
C CYS A 101 3.35 -0.75 10.43
N LEU A 102 4.15 -0.38 11.43
CA LEU A 102 4.81 -1.35 12.32
C LEU A 102 4.26 -1.33 13.76
N SER A 103 3.24 -0.54 14.05
CA SER A 103 2.61 -0.47 15.37
C SER A 103 1.87 -1.76 15.76
N VAL A 104 1.38 -2.54 14.78
CA VAL A 104 0.73 -3.84 15.02
C VAL A 104 1.71 -4.88 15.58
N PHE A 105 2.97 -4.87 15.12
CA PHE A 105 3.99 -5.81 15.60
C PHE A 105 4.37 -5.60 17.07
N LEU A 106 4.15 -4.42 17.64
CA LEU A 106 4.40 -4.17 19.05
C LEU A 106 3.29 -4.74 19.93
N ALA A 107 2.03 -4.75 19.51
CA ALA A 107 0.94 -5.28 20.34
C ALA A 107 1.04 -6.81 20.52
N ASP A 108 1.36 -7.54 19.45
CA ASP A 108 1.43 -9.00 19.47
C ASP A 108 2.67 -9.51 20.22
N PHE A 109 3.80 -8.78 20.17
CA PHE A 109 5.01 -9.16 20.91
C PHE A 109 4.85 -9.02 22.43
N PHE A 110 4.00 -8.10 22.91
CA PHE A 110 3.75 -7.92 24.34
C PHE A 110 2.65 -8.84 24.90
N LEU A 111 1.76 -9.39 24.06
CA LEU A 111 0.71 -10.32 24.50
C LEU A 111 1.19 -11.77 24.70
N ASP A 112 2.34 -12.14 24.13
CA ASP A 112 2.94 -13.49 24.24
C ASP A 112 3.75 -13.72 25.55
N LYS A 113 3.91 -12.69 26.39
CA LYS A 113 4.68 -12.76 27.65
C LYS A 113 3.81 -12.76 28.92
N ARG A 114 2.71 -13.52 28.97
CA ARG A 114 2.03 -13.81 30.25
C ARG A 114 2.60 -15.10 30.86
N PRO A 115 3.27 -15.06 32.02
CA PRO A 115 3.66 -16.28 32.71
C PRO A 115 2.41 -16.99 33.23
N GLN A 116 2.12 -18.19 32.73
CA GLN A 116 1.19 -19.11 33.37
C GLN A 116 1.90 -19.75 34.56
N HIS A 117 1.92 -19.06 35.71
CA HIS A 117 2.14 -19.75 36.98
C HIS A 117 1.57 -18.95 38.14
N SER A 118 0.44 -19.43 38.68
CA SER A 118 0.14 -19.39 40.11
C SER A 118 -0.96 -20.42 40.39
N ALA A 119 -0.53 -21.64 40.73
CA ALA A 119 -1.39 -22.59 41.43
C ALA A 119 -1.59 -22.07 42.87
N PRO A 120 -2.81 -22.11 43.44
CA PRO A 120 -3.01 -21.69 44.82
C PRO A 120 -2.48 -22.76 45.79
N LEU A 121 -1.65 -22.31 46.73
CA LEU A 121 -1.24 -23.08 47.91
C LEU A 121 -2.47 -23.35 48.79
N HIS A 122 -2.91 -24.60 48.82
CA HIS A 122 -3.91 -25.08 49.77
C HIS A 122 -3.19 -25.41 51.09
N PHE A 123 -3.45 -24.64 52.14
CA PHE A 123 -3.04 -24.99 53.50
C PHE A 123 -4.14 -25.84 54.15
N PRO A 124 -3.83 -26.98 54.78
CA PRO A 124 -4.80 -27.70 55.59
C PRO A 124 -4.93 -27.05 56.96
N HIS A 125 -6.18 -26.82 57.38
CA HIS A 125 -6.52 -26.50 58.76
C HIS A 125 -6.35 -27.75 59.63
N ASN A 126 -5.69 -27.58 60.78
CA ASN A 126 -5.92 -28.33 62.01
C ASN A 126 -5.99 -27.33 63.15
#